data_AF-H0QQM2-F1
#
_entry.id   AF-H0QQM2-F1
#
_cell.length_a   1.000
_cell.length_b   1.000
_cell.length_c   1.000
_cell.angle_alpha   90.00
_cell.angle_beta   90.00
_cell.angle_gamma   90.00
#
_symmetry.space_group_name_H-M   'P 1'
#
loop_
_entity.id
_entity.type
_entity.pdbx_description
1 polymer ?
#
loop_
_entity_poly.entity_id
_entity_poly.type
_entity_poly.pdbx_seq_one_letter_code
_entity_poly.pdbx_strand_id
1 'polypeptide(L)'
;MFSIAQIPAIKSWLNQVGTVTFHWPGLDVADSAGKPVAATKFKLDHLKATGTLLLFSGLITMALYRITAGQAWRIYRETLVQLRWTIVTVTSVLALSFVMNLSGQTTTLGFALASAGGFFAVLSPLIGWIGVALTGSDTSSNSLFGQMQATAAQQTGLSPVLMAASNSSAGVMGKMLSLQNLAVASAAVGLDGSEGTLFRKLIGWSVGLLALITVLILLQSTPVLGWMVP
;
A
#
# COMPACT_ATOMS: atom_id res chain seq x y z
N MET A 1 -15.00 15.33 -6.08
CA MET A 1 -13.57 15.65 -6.34
C MET A 1 -12.81 14.51 -6.99
N PHE A 2 -12.73 13.32 -6.37
CA PHE A 2 -11.95 12.19 -6.93
C PHE A 2 -12.38 11.73 -8.32
N SER A 3 -13.69 11.59 -8.58
CA SER A 3 -14.18 11.22 -9.92
C SER A 3 -13.90 12.29 -10.97
N ILE A 4 -13.94 13.56 -10.57
CA ILE A 4 -13.66 14.72 -11.44
C ILE A 4 -12.17 14.72 -11.82
N ALA A 5 -11.27 14.42 -10.87
CA ALA A 5 -9.83 14.34 -11.14
C ALA A 5 -9.44 13.21 -12.11
N GLN A 6 -10.31 12.21 -12.34
CA GLN A 6 -10.08 11.14 -13.30
C GLN A 6 -10.55 11.46 -14.73
N ILE A 7 -11.27 12.58 -14.93
CA ILE A 7 -11.68 13.02 -16.28
C ILE A 7 -10.41 13.25 -17.12
N PRO A 8 -10.31 12.68 -18.34
CA PRO A 8 -9.07 12.66 -19.11
C PRO A 8 -8.39 14.03 -19.27
N ALA A 9 -9.18 15.07 -19.56
CA ALA A 9 -8.70 16.44 -19.71
C ALA A 9 -8.16 17.05 -18.40
N ILE A 10 -8.80 16.73 -17.28
CA ILE A 10 -8.40 17.21 -15.95
C ILE A 10 -7.16 16.44 -15.48
N LYS A 11 -7.10 15.14 -15.78
CA LYS A 11 -5.96 14.26 -15.48
C LYS A 11 -4.71 14.67 -16.27
N SER A 12 -4.85 15.02 -17.55
CA SER A 12 -3.72 15.51 -18.36
C SER A 12 -3.21 16.86 -17.86
N TRP A 13 -4.11 17.78 -17.50
CA TRP A 13 -3.75 19.07 -16.92
C TRP A 13 -3.06 18.92 -15.55
N LEU A 14 -3.60 18.08 -14.66
CA LEU A 14 -3.00 17.75 -13.36
C LEU A 14 -1.61 17.09 -13.50
N ASN A 15 -1.38 16.30 -14.55
CA ASN A 15 -0.07 15.71 -14.81
C ASN A 15 0.97 16.73 -15.34
N GLN A 16 0.53 17.75 -16.08
CA GLN A 16 1.43 18.77 -16.64
C GLN A 16 1.79 19.85 -15.61
N VAL A 17 0.82 20.28 -14.81
CA VAL A 17 1.00 21.38 -13.85
C VAL A 17 1.29 20.86 -12.44
N GLY A 18 0.73 19.70 -12.08
CA GLY A 18 0.68 19.21 -10.71
C GLY A 18 1.82 18.29 -10.27
N THR A 19 2.84 18.11 -11.11
CA THR A 19 3.99 17.23 -10.85
C THR A 19 5.30 17.98 -11.10
N VAL A 20 6.13 18.13 -10.07
CA VAL A 20 7.53 18.54 -10.24
C VAL A 20 8.42 17.33 -10.02
N THR A 21 9.27 17.00 -10.99
CA THR A 21 10.26 15.93 -10.84
C THR A 21 11.64 16.55 -10.74
N PHE A 22 12.36 16.27 -9.67
CA PHE A 22 13.74 16.72 -9.48
C PHE A 22 14.62 15.58 -8.99
N HIS A 23 15.92 15.69 -9.25
CA HIS A 23 16.89 14.70 -8.77
C HIS A 23 17.12 14.91 -7.28
N TRP A 24 17.04 13.85 -6.47
CA TRP A 24 17.30 14.01 -5.04
C TRP A 24 18.82 14.08 -4.83
N PRO A 25 19.35 15.16 -4.21
CA PRO A 25 20.79 15.33 -4.06
C PRO A 25 21.38 14.20 -3.20
N GLY A 26 22.45 13.55 -3.69
CA GLY A 26 23.16 12.48 -3.00
C GLY A 26 22.53 11.09 -3.10
N LEU A 27 21.50 10.90 -3.93
CA LEU A 27 20.87 9.60 -4.19
C LEU A 27 21.32 9.04 -5.54
N ASP A 28 22.61 8.74 -5.66
CA ASP A 28 23.22 8.19 -6.88
C ASP A 28 23.23 6.65 -6.84
N VAL A 29 22.06 6.04 -7.06
CA VAL A 29 21.94 4.57 -7.15
C VAL A 29 21.92 4.15 -8.61
N ALA A 30 22.88 3.30 -8.98
CA ALA A 30 22.96 2.70 -10.31
C ALA A 30 22.40 1.26 -10.30
N ASP A 31 21.73 0.89 -11.39
CA ASP A 31 21.31 -0.49 -11.63
C ASP A 31 22.50 -1.39 -12.01
N SER A 32 22.22 -2.68 -12.22
CA SER A 32 23.22 -3.69 -12.62
C SER A 32 23.89 -3.39 -13.97
N ALA A 33 23.36 -2.45 -14.76
CA ALA A 33 23.90 -2.00 -16.04
C ALA A 33 24.59 -0.61 -15.93
N GLY A 34 24.78 -0.08 -14.71
CA GLY A 34 25.42 1.21 -14.47
C GLY A 34 24.53 2.42 -14.78
N LYS A 35 23.23 2.24 -15.03
CA LYS A 35 22.28 3.33 -15.31
C LYS A 35 21.62 3.81 -14.02
N PRO A 36 21.37 5.12 -13.85
CA PRO A 36 20.69 5.64 -12.66
C PRO A 36 19.27 5.08 -12.56
N VAL A 37 18.93 4.49 -11.41
CA VAL A 37 17.62 3.89 -11.15
C VAL A 37 16.55 4.97 -11.14
N ALA A 38 15.39 4.75 -11.76
CA ALA A 38 14.31 5.75 -11.87
C ALA A 38 13.81 6.28 -10.51
N ALA A 39 13.96 5.49 -9.44
CA ALA A 39 13.65 5.86 -8.06
C ALA A 39 14.55 6.99 -7.49
N THR A 40 15.63 7.36 -8.17
CA THR A 40 16.49 8.52 -7.81
C THR A 40 15.84 9.88 -8.15
N LYS A 41 14.81 9.86 -9.01
CA LYS A 41 14.03 11.05 -9.36
C LYS A 41 12.86 11.18 -8.39
N PHE A 42 12.91 12.19 -7.53
CA PHE A 42 11.81 12.50 -6.65
C PHE A 42 10.69 13.19 -7.43
N LYS A 43 9.50 12.58 -7.40
CA LYS A 43 8.31 13.09 -8.07
C LYS A 43 7.37 13.72 -7.03
N LEU A 44 7.39 15.04 -6.93
CA LEU A 44 6.48 15.80 -6.08
C LEU A 44 5.16 16.06 -6.81
N ASP A 45 4.17 15.21 -6.57
CA ASP A 45 2.80 15.36 -7.05
C ASP A 45 2.01 16.33 -6.14
N HIS A 46 2.28 17.64 -6.24
CA HIS A 46 1.73 18.65 -5.33
C HIS A 46 0.22 18.88 -5.48
N LEU A 47 -0.30 18.97 -6.72
CA LEU A 47 -1.75 19.12 -6.97
C LEU A 47 -2.45 17.78 -7.20
N LYS A 48 -1.71 16.79 -7.72
CA LYS A 48 -2.24 15.47 -8.04
C LYS A 48 -2.29 14.53 -6.83
N ALA A 49 -1.57 14.83 -5.74
CA ALA A 49 -1.64 14.01 -4.54
C ALA A 49 -3.07 13.88 -4.03
N THR A 50 -3.43 12.64 -3.69
CA THR A 50 -4.70 12.28 -3.06
C THR A 50 -5.01 13.16 -1.84
N GLY A 51 -3.97 13.52 -1.06
CA GLY A 51 -4.09 14.41 0.10
C GLY A 51 -4.53 15.83 -0.26
N THR A 52 -4.00 16.42 -1.32
CA THR A 52 -4.38 17.76 -1.77
C THR A 52 -5.82 17.79 -2.27
N LEU A 53 -6.27 16.74 -2.97
CA LEU A 53 -7.67 16.61 -3.39
C LEU A 53 -8.62 16.47 -2.20
N LEU A 54 -8.22 15.76 -1.13
CA LEU A 54 -8.98 15.70 0.13
C LEU A 54 -9.06 17.05 0.81
N LEU A 55 -7.95 17.80 0.85
CA LEU A 55 -7.92 19.15 1.42
C LEU A 55 -8.90 20.07 0.68
N PHE A 56 -8.90 20.06 -0.66
CA PHE A 56 -9.86 20.83 -1.44
C PHE A 56 -11.31 20.38 -1.20
N SER A 57 -11.56 19.07 -1.12
CA SER A 57 -12.89 18.56 -0.77
C SER A 57 -13.33 19.05 0.61
N GLY A 58 -12.42 19.07 1.59
CA GLY A 58 -12.67 19.60 2.93
C GLY A 58 -12.95 21.09 2.94
N LEU A 59 -12.24 21.89 2.14
CA LEU A 59 -12.49 23.32 1.98
C LEU A 59 -13.86 23.62 1.36
N ILE A 60 -14.27 22.83 0.36
CA ILE A 60 -15.61 22.94 -0.24
C ILE A 60 -16.67 22.60 0.81
N THR A 61 -16.50 21.50 1.55
CA THR A 61 -17.41 21.13 2.64
C THR A 61 -17.47 22.22 3.72
N MET A 62 -16.34 22.81 4.10
CA MET A 62 -16.27 23.92 5.06
C MET A 62 -17.09 25.13 4.57
N ALA A 63 -16.99 25.48 3.28
CA ALA A 63 -17.76 26.56 2.68
C ALA A 63 -19.27 26.27 2.64
N LEU A 64 -19.66 25.04 2.29
CA LEU A 64 -21.07 24.62 2.23
C LEU A 64 -21.74 24.61 3.61
N TYR A 65 -21.05 24.07 4.63
CA TYR A 65 -21.57 23.98 6.00
C TYR A 65 -21.28 25.24 6.84
N ARG A 66 -20.67 26.28 6.25
CA ARG A 66 -20.31 27.55 6.92
C ARG A 66 -19.52 27.35 8.22
N ILE A 67 -18.63 26.36 8.22
CA ILE A 67 -17.75 26.09 9.37
C ILE A 67 -16.70 27.20 9.44
N THR A 68 -16.44 27.71 10.64
CA THR A 68 -15.44 28.77 10.83
C THR A 68 -14.02 28.24 10.62
N ALA A 69 -13.14 29.06 10.02
CA ALA A 69 -11.74 28.68 9.75
C ALA A 69 -10.99 28.26 11.03
N GLY A 70 -11.31 28.86 12.18
CA GLY A 70 -10.73 28.50 13.48
C GLY A 70 -11.10 27.08 13.93
N GLN A 71 -12.35 26.65 13.73
CA GLN A 71 -12.79 25.29 14.03
C GLN A 71 -12.12 24.27 13.10
N ALA A 72 -12.07 24.57 11.80
CA ALA A 72 -11.42 23.71 10.81
C ALA A 72 -9.93 23.51 11.12
N TRP A 73 -9.22 24.59 11.45
CA TRP A 73 -7.81 24.54 11.83
C TRP A 73 -7.57 23.73 13.11
N ARG A 74 -8.44 23.89 14.12
CA ARG A 74 -8.35 23.12 15.36
C ARG A 74 -8.47 21.62 15.11
N ILE A 75 -9.50 21.20 14.35
CA ILE A 75 -9.72 19.79 13.99
C ILE A 75 -8.54 19.23 13.19
N TYR A 76 -8.03 20.02 12.24
CA TYR A 76 -6.87 19.62 11.44
C TYR A 76 -5.64 19.38 12.33
N ARG A 77 -5.36 20.29 13.27
CA ARG A 77 -4.25 20.14 14.22
C ARG A 77 -4.42 18.94 15.16
N GLU A 78 -5.61 18.74 15.71
CA GLU A 78 -5.93 17.58 16.55
C GLU A 78 -5.70 16.28 15.78
N THR A 79 -6.13 16.22 14.52
CA THR A 79 -5.92 15.07 13.63
C THR A 79 -4.43 14.82 13.37
N LEU A 80 -3.64 15.86 13.11
CA LEU A 80 -2.18 15.73 12.92
C LEU A 80 -1.48 15.19 14.17
N VAL A 81 -1.87 15.67 15.35
CA VAL A 81 -1.32 15.19 16.62
C VAL A 81 -1.71 13.73 16.87
N GLN A 82 -2.95 13.36 16.56
CA GLN A 82 -3.42 11.97 16.66
C GLN A 82 -2.64 11.03 15.73
N LEU A 83 -2.37 11.46 14.50
CA LEU A 83 -1.70 10.64 13.49
C LEU A 83 -0.16 10.71 13.52
N ARG A 84 0.45 11.50 14.41
CA ARG A 84 1.91 11.75 14.41
C ARG A 84 2.75 10.46 14.44
N TRP A 85 2.35 9.47 15.23
CA TRP A 85 3.06 8.20 15.36
C TRP A 85 2.84 7.32 14.13
N THR A 86 1.62 7.30 13.59
CA THR A 86 1.32 6.63 12.32
C THR A 86 2.16 7.21 11.17
N ILE A 87 2.29 8.54 11.09
CA ILE A 87 3.10 9.20 10.05
C ILE A 87 4.56 8.76 10.14
N VAL A 88 5.14 8.76 11.34
CA VAL A 88 6.52 8.29 11.56
C VAL A 88 6.67 6.83 11.14
N THR A 89 5.78 5.94 11.59
CA THR A 89 5.85 4.51 11.25
C THR A 89 5.73 4.27 9.75
N VAL A 90 4.76 4.88 9.07
CA VAL A 90 4.57 4.71 7.62
C VAL A 90 5.78 5.24 6.85
N THR A 91 6.31 6.40 7.25
CA THR A 91 7.50 7.00 6.61
C THR A 91 8.72 6.11 6.80
N SER A 92 8.94 5.57 8.01
CA SER A 92 10.06 4.66 8.30
C SER A 92 9.95 3.35 7.51
N VAL A 93 8.76 2.75 7.41
CA VAL A 93 8.56 1.52 6.62
C VAL A 93 8.77 1.77 5.13
N LEU A 94 8.30 2.90 4.60
CA LEU A 94 8.58 3.29 3.21
C LEU A 94 10.07 3.53 2.98
N ALA A 95 10.75 4.24 3.89
CA ALA A 95 12.19 4.46 3.81
C ALA A 95 12.95 3.13 3.80
N LEU A 96 12.62 2.21 4.71
CA LEU A 96 13.19 0.86 4.75
C LEU A 96 12.92 0.10 3.44
N SER A 97 11.69 0.16 2.92
CA SER A 97 11.33 -0.44 1.64
C SER A 97 12.19 0.08 0.49
N PHE A 98 12.40 1.40 0.40
CA PHE A 98 13.29 1.98 -0.62
C PHE A 98 14.72 1.51 -0.44
N VAL A 99 15.24 1.45 0.79
CA VAL A 99 16.58 0.92 1.07
C VAL A 99 16.69 -0.55 0.64
N MET A 100 15.73 -1.41 1.00
CA MET A 100 15.73 -2.82 0.62
C MET A 100 15.64 -3.03 -0.89
N ASN A 101 14.81 -2.24 -1.57
CA ASN A 101 14.64 -2.30 -3.02
C ASN A 101 15.91 -1.83 -3.76
N LEU A 102 16.49 -0.69 -3.34
CA LEU A 102 17.67 -0.10 -3.99
C LEU A 102 18.95 -0.88 -3.69
N SER A 103 19.08 -1.49 -2.51
CA SER A 103 20.22 -2.34 -2.16
C SER A 103 20.11 -3.78 -2.70
N GLY A 104 19.02 -4.12 -3.40
CA GLY A 104 18.80 -5.45 -3.99
C GLY A 104 18.41 -6.54 -3.00
N GLN A 105 18.21 -6.23 -1.71
CA GLN A 105 17.77 -7.20 -0.70
C GLN A 105 16.43 -7.85 -1.08
N THR A 106 15.50 -7.03 -1.58
CA THR A 106 14.19 -7.49 -2.06
C THR A 106 14.31 -8.49 -3.21
N THR A 107 15.29 -8.29 -4.10
CA THR A 107 15.59 -9.20 -5.22
C THR A 107 16.13 -10.53 -4.71
N THR A 108 17.07 -10.52 -3.76
CA THR A 108 17.62 -11.72 -3.13
C THR A 108 16.54 -12.54 -2.42
N LEU A 109 15.64 -11.88 -1.67
CA LEU A 109 14.49 -12.55 -1.05
C LEU A 109 13.54 -13.15 -2.10
N GLY A 110 13.33 -12.44 -3.21
CA GLY A 110 12.55 -12.94 -4.34
C GLY A 110 13.14 -14.23 -4.94
N PHE A 111 14.47 -14.28 -5.13
CA PHE A 111 15.16 -15.49 -5.60
C PHE A 111 15.06 -16.64 -4.61
N ALA A 112 15.22 -16.36 -3.31
CA ALA A 112 15.07 -17.38 -2.28
C ALA A 112 13.64 -17.96 -2.27
N LEU A 113 12.61 -17.12 -2.41
CA LEU A 113 11.22 -17.57 -2.48
C LEU A 113 10.88 -18.29 -3.79
N ALA A 114 11.56 -17.95 -4.89
CA ALA A 114 11.41 -18.64 -6.16
C ALA A 114 11.85 -20.11 -6.09
N SER A 115 12.70 -20.49 -5.13
CA SER A 115 13.05 -21.89 -4.88
C SER A 115 11.84 -22.76 -4.51
N ALA A 116 10.73 -22.16 -4.06
CA ALA A 116 9.46 -22.85 -3.83
C ALA A 116 8.72 -23.24 -5.13
N GLY A 117 9.18 -22.78 -6.30
CA GLY A 117 8.57 -23.10 -7.59
C GLY A 117 7.09 -22.71 -7.66
N GLY A 118 6.25 -23.58 -8.23
CA GLY A 118 4.80 -23.35 -8.34
C GLY A 118 4.08 -23.19 -7.00
N PHE A 119 4.65 -23.66 -5.89
CA PHE A 119 4.08 -23.45 -4.56
C PHE A 119 4.12 -21.97 -4.14
N PHE A 120 4.92 -21.14 -4.81
CA PHE A 120 4.94 -19.70 -4.58
C PHE A 120 3.57 -19.04 -4.77
N ALA A 121 2.71 -19.56 -5.66
CA ALA A 121 1.35 -19.05 -5.85
C ALA A 121 0.47 -19.18 -4.58
N VAL A 122 0.78 -20.13 -3.68
CA VAL A 122 0.15 -20.27 -2.36
C VAL A 122 0.79 -19.38 -1.31
N LEU A 123 2.12 -19.22 -1.38
CA LEU A 123 2.88 -18.41 -0.42
C LEU A 123 2.68 -16.90 -0.63
N SER A 124 2.52 -16.46 -1.86
CA SER A 124 2.34 -15.06 -2.25
C SER A 124 1.19 -14.36 -1.50
N PRO A 125 -0.03 -14.94 -1.44
CA PRO A 125 -1.13 -14.40 -0.63
C PRO A 125 -0.82 -14.32 0.86
N LEU A 126 -0.17 -15.34 1.42
CA LEU A 126 0.21 -15.37 2.84
C LEU A 126 1.18 -14.24 3.18
N ILE A 127 2.18 -14.01 2.31
CA ILE A 127 3.13 -12.90 2.46
C ILE A 127 2.41 -11.55 2.48
N GLY A 128 1.46 -11.33 1.55
CA GLY A 128 0.67 -10.10 1.50
C GLY A 128 -0.19 -9.90 2.74
N TRP A 129 -0.85 -10.97 3.19
CA TRP A 129 -1.67 -10.98 4.40
C TRP A 129 -0.88 -10.63 5.66
N ILE A 130 0.26 -11.31 5.90
CA ILE A 130 1.15 -11.02 7.03
C ILE A 130 1.67 -9.59 6.93
N GLY A 131 2.10 -9.18 5.73
CA GLY A 131 2.67 -7.86 5.49
C GLY A 131 1.71 -6.73 5.88
N VAL A 132 0.44 -6.83 5.50
CA VAL A 132 -0.56 -5.80 5.87
C VAL A 132 -1.06 -5.96 7.31
N ALA A 133 -1.18 -7.18 7.84
CA ALA A 133 -1.51 -7.38 9.24
C ALA A 133 -0.49 -6.70 10.18
N LEU A 134 0.80 -6.77 9.84
CA LEU A 134 1.88 -6.14 10.59
C LEU A 134 2.00 -4.63 10.32
N THR A 135 1.96 -4.21 9.05
CA THR A 135 2.19 -2.79 8.69
C THR A 135 0.94 -1.92 8.83
N GLY A 136 -0.25 -2.51 8.85
CA GLY A 136 -1.55 -1.80 8.88
C GLY A 136 -1.90 -1.05 7.59
N SER A 137 -1.08 -1.14 6.55
CA SER A 137 -1.20 -0.33 5.33
C SER A 137 -0.84 -1.11 4.08
N ASP A 138 -1.79 -1.20 3.15
CA ASP A 138 -1.58 -1.85 1.85
C ASP A 138 -0.47 -1.16 1.06
N THR A 139 -0.41 0.18 1.11
CA THR A 139 0.65 0.94 0.43
C THR A 139 2.03 0.60 0.98
N SER A 140 2.17 0.53 2.31
CA SER A 140 3.45 0.22 2.95
C SER A 140 3.88 -1.22 2.67
N SER A 141 2.95 -2.17 2.78
CA SER A 141 3.20 -3.58 2.47
C SER A 141 3.56 -3.78 0.99
N ASN A 142 2.89 -3.07 0.07
CA ASN A 142 3.16 -3.19 -1.35
C ASN A 142 4.50 -2.59 -1.76
N SER A 143 4.91 -1.49 -1.14
CA SER A 143 6.27 -0.96 -1.32
C SER A 143 7.33 -1.95 -0.79
N LEU A 144 7.06 -2.60 0.34
CA LEU A 144 8.01 -3.49 1.01
C LEU A 144 8.16 -4.86 0.31
N PHE A 145 7.04 -5.49 -0.05
CA PHE A 145 7.01 -6.86 -0.56
C PHE A 145 6.60 -6.97 -2.03
N GLY A 146 6.01 -5.94 -2.65
CA GLY A 146 5.51 -6.03 -4.03
C GLY A 146 6.60 -6.33 -5.05
N GLN A 147 7.76 -5.68 -4.94
CA GLN A 147 8.92 -5.98 -5.78
C GLN A 147 9.48 -7.38 -5.54
N MET A 148 9.46 -7.86 -4.29
CA MET A 148 9.89 -9.23 -3.94
C MET A 148 9.00 -10.25 -4.65
N GLN A 149 7.68 -10.02 -4.61
CA GLN A 149 6.68 -10.88 -5.24
C GLN A 149 6.83 -10.90 -6.76
N ALA A 150 7.05 -9.73 -7.37
CA ALA A 150 7.29 -9.61 -8.81
C ALA A 150 8.57 -10.34 -9.24
N THR A 151 9.66 -10.20 -8.50
CA THR A 151 10.93 -10.90 -8.79
C THR A 151 10.77 -12.41 -8.65
N ALA A 152 10.12 -12.89 -7.58
CA ALA A 152 9.87 -14.32 -7.40
C ALA A 152 8.97 -14.90 -8.51
N ALA A 153 7.98 -14.12 -8.97
CA ALA A 153 7.11 -14.50 -10.08
C ALA A 153 7.88 -14.74 -11.39
N GLN A 154 8.77 -13.80 -11.74
CA GLN A 154 9.61 -13.91 -12.95
C GLN A 154 10.45 -15.19 -12.98
N GLN A 155 10.91 -15.64 -11.82
CA GLN A 155 11.78 -16.81 -11.67
C GLN A 155 11.01 -18.13 -11.62
N THR A 156 9.76 -18.08 -11.17
CA THR A 156 8.85 -19.25 -11.11
C THR A 156 8.01 -19.42 -12.37
N GLY A 157 8.11 -18.49 -13.33
CA GLY A 157 7.28 -18.47 -14.54
C GLY A 157 5.84 -18.01 -14.31
N LEU A 158 5.54 -17.45 -13.13
CA LEU A 158 4.24 -16.89 -12.78
C LEU A 158 4.13 -15.42 -13.25
N SER A 159 2.91 -14.93 -13.46
CA SER A 159 2.69 -13.53 -13.84
C SER A 159 3.13 -12.59 -12.71
N PRO A 160 4.06 -11.64 -12.96
CA PRO A 160 4.45 -10.64 -11.97
C PRO A 160 3.30 -9.73 -11.57
N VAL A 161 2.38 -9.46 -12.51
CA VAL A 161 1.16 -8.68 -12.24
C VAL A 161 0.25 -9.43 -11.29
N LEU A 162 0.03 -10.73 -11.50
CA LEU A 162 -0.80 -11.55 -10.62
C LEU A 162 -0.22 -11.63 -9.21
N MET A 163 1.08 -11.87 -9.07
CA MET A 163 1.71 -11.97 -7.74
C MET A 163 1.75 -10.62 -7.01
N ALA A 164 1.99 -9.51 -7.72
CA ALA A 164 1.86 -8.17 -7.14
C ALA A 164 0.41 -7.83 -6.74
N ALA A 165 -0.58 -8.22 -7.55
CA ALA A 165 -1.99 -8.03 -7.23
C ALA A 165 -2.46 -8.90 -6.06
N SER A 166 -1.94 -10.13 -5.98
CA SER A 166 -2.11 -11.06 -4.85
C SER A 166 -1.67 -10.42 -3.54
N ASN A 167 -0.48 -9.79 -3.52
CA ASN A 167 0.04 -9.07 -2.36
C ASN A 167 -0.97 -8.05 -1.82
N SER A 168 -1.57 -7.25 -2.69
CA SER A 168 -2.57 -6.25 -2.31
C SER A 168 -3.90 -6.90 -1.91
N SER A 169 -4.38 -7.89 -2.65
CA SER A 169 -5.71 -8.50 -2.45
C SER A 169 -5.76 -9.30 -1.15
N ALA A 170 -4.73 -10.10 -0.87
CA ALA A 170 -4.59 -10.81 0.38
C ALA A 170 -4.24 -9.87 1.55
N GLY A 171 -3.51 -8.79 1.26
CA GLY A 171 -3.21 -7.72 2.21
C GLY A 171 -4.47 -7.09 2.82
N VAL A 172 -5.48 -6.79 2.00
CA VAL A 172 -6.77 -6.26 2.49
C VAL A 172 -7.42 -7.22 3.50
N MET A 173 -7.29 -8.53 3.32
CA MET A 173 -7.80 -9.52 4.27
C MET A 173 -7.03 -9.51 5.60
N GLY A 174 -5.73 -9.23 5.56
CA GLY A 174 -4.88 -9.07 6.75
C GLY A 174 -5.12 -7.75 7.50
N LYS A 175 -5.56 -6.71 6.79
CA LYS A 175 -5.83 -5.37 7.34
C LYS A 175 -6.83 -5.37 8.49
N MET A 176 -7.78 -6.30 8.50
CA MET A 176 -8.75 -6.48 9.59
C MET A 176 -8.10 -6.82 10.94
N LEU A 177 -6.90 -7.41 10.92
CA LEU A 177 -6.15 -7.81 12.10
C LEU A 177 -5.07 -6.81 12.51
N SER A 178 -4.94 -5.71 11.78
CA SER A 178 -3.91 -4.72 12.12
C SER A 178 -4.22 -4.06 13.46
N LEU A 179 -3.20 -3.94 14.30
CA LEU A 179 -3.33 -3.32 15.63
C LEU A 179 -3.93 -1.91 15.54
N GLN A 180 -3.59 -1.17 14.49
CA GLN A 180 -4.10 0.17 14.27
C GLN A 180 -5.62 0.19 14.02
N ASN A 181 -6.13 -0.71 13.17
CA ASN A 181 -7.57 -0.77 12.90
C ASN A 181 -8.34 -1.33 14.09
N LEU A 182 -7.77 -2.29 14.80
CA LEU A 182 -8.37 -2.85 16.01
C LEU A 182 -8.47 -1.79 17.11
N ALA A 183 -7.43 -0.99 17.34
CA ALA A 183 -7.46 0.11 18.31
C ALA A 183 -8.52 1.16 17.96
N VAL A 184 -8.62 1.56 16.68
CA VAL A 184 -9.66 2.51 16.22
C VAL A 184 -11.06 1.92 16.40
N ALA A 185 -11.26 0.64 16.06
CA ALA A 185 -12.55 -0.03 16.24
C ALA A 185 -12.92 -0.17 17.73
N SER A 186 -11.95 -0.49 18.60
CA SER A 186 -12.15 -0.60 20.05
C SER A 186 -12.60 0.74 20.64
N ALA A 187 -11.92 1.83 20.26
CA ALA A 187 -12.26 3.18 20.71
C ALA A 187 -13.64 3.63 20.19
N ALA A 188 -13.98 3.30 18.93
CA ALA A 188 -15.26 3.68 18.33
C ALA A 188 -16.48 3.00 18.99
N VAL A 189 -16.31 1.79 19.54
CA VAL A 189 -17.37 1.01 20.19
C VAL A 189 -17.34 1.20 21.73
N GLY A 190 -16.40 2.00 22.26
CA GLY A 190 -16.27 2.25 23.69
C GLY A 190 -15.73 1.06 24.48
N LEU A 191 -14.98 0.17 23.81
CA LEU A 191 -14.38 -1.03 24.39
C LEU A 191 -12.86 -0.86 24.52
N ASP A 192 -12.39 0.23 25.13
CA ASP A 192 -10.95 0.49 25.26
C ASP A 192 -10.21 -0.69 25.92
N GLY A 193 -9.06 -1.10 25.36
CA GLY A 193 -8.28 -2.24 25.85
C GLY A 193 -8.82 -3.63 25.49
N SER A 194 -9.87 -3.71 24.66
CA SER A 194 -10.45 -4.98 24.18
C SER A 194 -9.96 -5.41 22.79
N GLU A 195 -8.83 -4.87 22.31
CA GLU A 195 -8.28 -5.17 20.98
C GLU A 195 -8.02 -6.66 20.80
N GLY A 196 -7.54 -7.34 21.85
CA GLY A 196 -7.30 -8.78 21.84
C GLY A 196 -8.58 -9.62 21.71
N THR A 197 -9.71 -9.12 22.21
CA THR A 197 -11.02 -9.77 22.05
C THR A 197 -11.54 -9.58 20.62
N LEU A 198 -11.40 -8.39 20.05
CA LEU A 198 -11.73 -8.15 18.64
C LEU A 198 -10.84 -9.01 17.72
N PHE A 199 -9.54 -9.07 17.97
CA PHE A 199 -8.59 -9.89 17.22
C PHE A 199 -9.03 -11.37 17.20
N ARG A 200 -9.34 -11.94 18.38
CA ARG A 200 -9.81 -13.33 18.51
C ARG A 200 -11.11 -13.60 17.76
N LYS A 201 -12.01 -12.62 17.64
CA LYS A 201 -13.24 -12.74 16.86
C LYS A 201 -13.00 -12.62 15.34
N LEU A 202 -12.03 -11.81 14.93
CA LEU A 202 -11.79 -11.47 13.53
C LEU A 202 -10.80 -12.43 12.84
N ILE A 203 -9.89 -13.08 13.59
CA ILE A 203 -8.87 -13.96 13.01
C ILE A 203 -9.47 -15.10 12.18
N GLY A 204 -10.57 -15.72 12.65
CA GLY A 204 -11.24 -16.78 11.90
C GLY A 204 -11.77 -16.30 10.54
N TRP A 205 -12.40 -15.12 10.51
CA TRP A 205 -12.89 -14.51 9.27
C TRP A 205 -11.74 -14.13 8.34
N SER A 206 -10.68 -13.53 8.88
CA SER A 206 -9.50 -13.12 8.11
C SER A 206 -8.80 -14.32 7.46
N VAL A 207 -8.59 -15.41 8.21
CA VAL A 207 -8.00 -16.65 7.69
C VAL A 207 -8.93 -17.34 6.68
N GLY A 208 -10.24 -17.33 6.91
CA GLY A 208 -11.22 -17.88 5.96
C GLY A 208 -11.20 -17.13 4.62
N LEU A 209 -11.17 -15.80 4.65
CA LEU A 209 -11.05 -14.98 3.44
C LEU A 209 -9.68 -15.12 2.78
N LEU A 210 -8.61 -15.31 3.56
CA LEU A 210 -7.28 -15.62 3.06
C LEU A 210 -7.26 -16.95 2.29
N ALA A 211 -7.91 -17.99 2.81
CA ALA A 211 -8.03 -19.26 2.11
C ALA A 211 -8.79 -19.09 0.79
N LEU A 212 -9.91 -18.36 0.80
CA LEU A 212 -10.70 -18.09 -0.40
C LEU A 212 -9.89 -17.34 -1.46
N ILE A 213 -9.20 -16.25 -1.09
CA ILE A 213 -8.41 -15.48 -2.04
C ILE A 213 -7.21 -16.29 -2.55
N THR A 214 -6.62 -17.15 -1.72
CA THR A 214 -5.53 -18.06 -2.13
C THR A 214 -6.01 -19.06 -3.18
N VAL A 215 -7.19 -19.66 -3.00
CA VAL A 215 -7.80 -20.53 -4.01
C VAL A 215 -8.06 -19.78 -5.30
N LEU A 216 -8.58 -18.55 -5.22
CA LEU A 216 -8.83 -17.71 -6.40
C LEU A 216 -7.52 -17.39 -7.15
N ILE A 217 -6.46 -17.04 -6.44
CA ILE A 217 -5.15 -16.71 -7.03
C ILE A 217 -4.50 -17.95 -7.65
N LEU A 218 -4.64 -19.12 -7.02
CA LEU A 218 -4.24 -20.39 -7.62
C LEU A 218 -4.98 -20.65 -8.92
N LEU A 219 -6.30 -20.48 -8.94
CA LEU A 219 -7.07 -20.66 -10.16
C LEU A 219 -6.66 -19.66 -11.24
N GLN A 220 -6.40 -18.40 -10.89
CA GLN A 220 -5.89 -17.37 -11.81
C GLN A 220 -4.47 -17.66 -12.33
N SER A 221 -3.67 -18.40 -11.56
CA SER A 221 -2.35 -18.86 -12.00
C SER A 221 -2.41 -20.03 -13.00
N THR A 222 -3.58 -20.67 -13.12
CA THR A 222 -3.82 -21.79 -14.05
C THR A 222 -4.59 -21.33 -15.30
N PRO A 223 -4.62 -22.14 -16.38
CA PRO A 223 -5.38 -21.81 -17.60
C PRO A 223 -6.89 -21.61 -17.38
N VAL A 224 -7.43 -22.02 -16.23
CA VAL A 224 -8.87 -21.94 -15.92
C VAL A 224 -9.33 -20.49 -15.77
N LEU A 225 -8.57 -19.65 -15.08
CA LEU A 225 -8.91 -18.25 -14.79
C LEU A 225 -7.80 -17.25 -15.18
N GLY A 226 -6.77 -17.72 -15.89
CA GLY A 226 -5.67 -16.87 -16.38
C GLY A 226 -6.12 -15.72 -17.29
N TRP A 227 -7.29 -15.82 -17.93
CA TRP A 227 -7.89 -14.74 -18.73
C TRP A 227 -8.24 -13.48 -17.93
N MET A 228 -8.36 -13.58 -16.60
CA MET A 228 -8.61 -12.43 -15.73
C MET A 228 -7.35 -11.59 -15.46
N VAL A 229 -6.17 -12.12 -15.77
CA VAL A 229 -4.89 -11.45 -15.56
C VAL A 229 -4.50 -10.74 -16.86
N PRO A 230 -4.33 -9.41 -16.84
CA PRO A 230 -3.96 -8.62 -18.01
C PRO A 230 -2.50 -8.81 -18.43
#